data_AF-A0A956IDT4-F1
#
_entry.id   AF-A0A956IDT4-F1
#
_cell.length_a   1.000
_cell.length_b   1.000
_cell.length_c   1.000
_cell.angle_alpha   90.00
_cell.angle_beta   90.00
_cell.angle_gamma   90.00
#
_symmetry.space_group_name_H-M   'P 1'
#
loop_
_entity.id
_entity.type
_entity.pdbx_description
1 polymer ?
#
loop_
_entity_poly.entity_id
_entity_poly.type
_entity_poly.pdbx_seq_one_letter_code
_entity_poly.pdbx_strand_id
1 'polypeptide(L)'
;MKATRLKLYGSVALALGFLFGSYFAVEQSHAVSWTRYGIAFVVTAVGAVLLRVAQSRSGGEEHKVAADITTIGRTLDTLVTRVSAMNASKTEADVFGVSQRIDDECVDTINEFVEAREALIHRHGLELYAELMNEFARGERALNRAWCASADGYVDEVNLCLERAESHLTAARAVFQRVASPDRHAT
;
A
#
# COMPACT_ATOMS: atom_id res chain seq x y z
N MET A 1 -14.15 25.23 -4.61
CA MET A 1 -15.61 25.14 -4.91
C MET A 1 -15.96 24.41 -6.22
N LYS A 2 -15.18 24.52 -7.31
CA LYS A 2 -15.49 23.86 -8.61
C LYS A 2 -15.35 22.33 -8.61
N ALA A 3 -14.33 21.78 -7.94
CA ALA A 3 -14.06 20.33 -7.93
C ALA A 3 -15.14 19.51 -7.19
N THR A 4 -15.64 20.02 -6.06
CA THR A 4 -16.70 19.36 -5.27
C THR A 4 -18.01 19.25 -6.04
N ARG A 5 -18.38 20.30 -6.80
CA ARG A 5 -19.56 20.27 -7.67
C ARG A 5 -19.39 19.29 -8.82
N LEU A 6 -18.19 19.20 -9.40
CA LEU A 6 -17.90 18.25 -10.48
C LEU A 6 -18.01 16.78 -10.02
N LYS A 7 -17.52 16.47 -8.81
CA LYS A 7 -17.69 15.15 -8.18
C LYS A 7 -19.17 14.83 -7.95
N LEU A 8 -19.93 15.77 -7.40
CA LEU A 8 -21.36 15.61 -7.17
C LEU A 8 -22.14 15.36 -8.47
N TYR A 9 -21.89 16.16 -9.52
CA TYR A 9 -22.54 15.97 -10.82
C TYR A 9 -22.16 14.64 -11.48
N GLY A 10 -20.89 14.23 -11.38
CA GLY A 10 -20.43 12.93 -11.87
C GLY A 10 -21.12 11.77 -11.17
N SER A 11 -21.18 11.78 -9.83
CA SER A 11 -21.85 10.73 -9.04
C SER A 11 -23.35 10.63 -9.33
N VAL A 12 -24.03 11.78 -9.46
CA VAL A 12 -25.47 11.82 -9.78
C VAL A 12 -25.73 11.30 -11.20
N ALA A 13 -24.92 11.70 -12.19
CA ALA A 13 -25.06 11.21 -13.56
C ALA A 13 -24.84 9.70 -13.68
N LEU A 14 -23.86 9.16 -12.95
CA LEU A 14 -23.54 7.73 -12.93
C LEU A 14 -24.67 6.92 -12.27
N ALA A 15 -25.19 7.39 -11.13
CA ALA A 15 -26.32 6.75 -10.45
C ALA A 15 -27.60 6.77 -11.32
N LEU A 16 -27.92 7.90 -11.95
CA LEU A 16 -29.07 8.01 -12.84
C LEU A 16 -28.91 7.12 -14.07
N GLY A 17 -27.74 7.11 -14.71
CA GLY A 17 -27.47 6.26 -15.88
C GLY A 17 -27.61 4.77 -15.57
N PHE A 18 -27.08 4.33 -14.41
CA PHE A 18 -27.21 2.95 -13.96
C PHE A 18 -28.67 2.57 -13.62
N LEU A 19 -29.40 3.44 -12.90
CA LEU A 19 -30.80 3.20 -12.53
C LEU A 19 -31.71 3.12 -13.77
N PHE A 20 -31.56 4.05 -14.72
CA PHE A 20 -32.32 4.03 -15.97
C PHE A 20 -31.94 2.84 -16.85
N GLY A 21 -30.65 2.51 -16.96
CA GLY A 21 -30.18 1.34 -17.71
C GLY A 21 -30.74 0.04 -17.16
N SER A 22 -30.73 -0.12 -15.82
CA SER A 22 -31.32 -1.28 -15.13
C SER A 22 -32.83 -1.35 -15.32
N TYR A 23 -33.55 -0.23 -15.20
CA TYR A 23 -34.99 -0.17 -15.41
C TYR A 23 -35.39 -0.59 -16.83
N PHE A 24 -34.75 -0.03 -17.86
CA PHE A 24 -35.06 -0.39 -19.25
C PHE A 24 -34.65 -1.82 -19.62
N ALA A 25 -33.64 -2.37 -18.95
CA ALA A 25 -33.28 -3.78 -19.12
C ALA A 25 -34.35 -4.73 -18.58
N VAL A 26 -35.10 -4.32 -17.55
CA VAL A 26 -36.17 -5.13 -16.94
C VAL A 26 -37.55 -4.88 -17.60
N GLU A 27 -37.80 -3.69 -18.12
CA GLU A 27 -39.11 -3.29 -18.66
C GLU A 27 -39.52 -4.02 -19.96
N GLN A 28 -38.56 -4.56 -20.74
CA GLN A 28 -38.85 -5.17 -22.05
C GLN A 28 -38.59 -6.69 -22.08
N SER A 29 -39.68 -7.47 -22.05
CA SER A 29 -39.66 -8.94 -22.11
C SER A 29 -39.48 -9.55 -23.51
N HIS A 30 -39.55 -8.76 -24.60
CA HIS A 30 -39.55 -9.31 -25.98
C HIS A 30 -38.61 -8.65 -27.01
N ALA A 31 -38.09 -7.42 -26.80
CA ALA A 31 -37.06 -6.83 -27.67
C ALA A 31 -36.37 -5.62 -27.02
N VAL A 32 -35.04 -5.53 -27.11
CA VAL A 32 -34.25 -4.41 -26.56
C VAL A 32 -34.35 -3.20 -27.49
N SER A 33 -34.90 -2.09 -26.99
CA SER A 33 -34.84 -0.79 -27.66
C SER A 33 -33.43 -0.18 -27.57
N TRP A 34 -32.55 -0.58 -28.50
CA TRP A 34 -31.14 -0.17 -28.59
C TRP A 34 -30.91 1.34 -28.47
N THR A 35 -31.84 2.17 -28.96
CA THR A 35 -31.74 3.63 -28.85
C THR A 35 -31.84 4.13 -27.41
N ARG A 36 -32.75 3.58 -26.61
CA ARG A 36 -32.93 3.99 -25.20
C ARG A 36 -31.80 3.47 -24.33
N TYR A 37 -31.42 2.21 -24.54
CA TYR A 37 -30.27 1.60 -23.86
C TYR A 37 -28.96 2.34 -24.18
N GLY A 38 -28.75 2.72 -25.44
CA GLY A 38 -27.60 3.50 -25.88
C GLY A 38 -27.49 4.86 -25.21
N ILE A 39 -28.60 5.58 -25.02
CA ILE A 39 -28.60 6.87 -24.30
C ILE A 39 -28.21 6.67 -22.83
N ALA A 40 -28.78 5.68 -22.15
CA ALA A 40 -28.43 5.38 -20.75
C ALA A 40 -26.95 5.01 -20.60
N PHE A 41 -26.40 4.24 -21.55
CA PHE A 41 -24.99 3.89 -21.59
C PHE A 41 -24.09 5.12 -21.77
N VAL A 42 -24.43 6.01 -22.72
CA VAL A 42 -23.66 7.26 -22.95
C VAL A 42 -23.68 8.16 -21.72
N VAL A 43 -24.83 8.31 -21.05
CA VAL A 43 -24.93 9.09 -19.80
C VAL A 43 -24.04 8.50 -18.71
N THR A 44 -24.03 7.17 -18.57
CA THR A 44 -23.17 6.46 -17.61
C THR A 44 -21.68 6.64 -17.94
N ALA A 45 -21.30 6.50 -19.21
CA ALA A 45 -19.93 6.69 -19.67
C ALA A 45 -19.45 8.13 -19.43
N VAL A 46 -20.28 9.13 -19.74
CA VAL A 46 -19.98 10.55 -19.47
C VAL A 46 -19.83 10.80 -17.97
N GLY A 47 -20.71 10.24 -17.13
CA GLY A 47 -20.60 10.31 -15.67
C GLY A 47 -19.28 9.73 -15.14
N ALA A 48 -18.87 8.56 -15.64
CA ALA A 48 -17.61 7.92 -15.27
C ALA A 48 -16.38 8.75 -15.69
N VAL A 49 -16.39 9.32 -16.91
CA VAL A 49 -15.30 10.19 -17.39
C VAL A 49 -15.20 11.46 -16.56
N LEU A 50 -16.32 12.11 -16.24
CA LEU A 50 -16.33 13.32 -15.40
C LEU A 50 -15.82 13.05 -13.98
N LEU A 51 -16.16 11.90 -13.40
CA LEU A 51 -15.67 11.49 -12.08
C LEU A 51 -14.15 11.28 -12.10
N ARG A 52 -13.64 10.59 -13.13
CA ARG A 52 -12.21 10.32 -13.31
C ARG A 52 -11.40 11.61 -13.50
N VAL A 53 -11.94 12.57 -14.26
CA VAL A 53 -11.33 13.90 -14.44
C VAL A 53 -11.41 14.75 -13.17
N ALA A 54 -12.47 14.61 -12.36
CA ALA A 54 -12.57 15.31 -11.09
C ALA A 54 -11.61 14.77 -10.03
N GLN A 55 -11.32 13.47 -10.07
CA GLN A 55 -10.34 12.82 -9.20
C GLN A 55 -8.92 13.26 -9.57
N SER A 56 -8.53 13.20 -10.84
CA SER A 56 -7.19 13.63 -11.29
C SER A 56 -6.91 15.12 -11.11
N ARG A 57 -7.95 15.97 -11.13
CA ARG A 57 -7.84 17.42 -10.87
C ARG A 57 -7.83 17.80 -9.40
N SER A 58 -8.08 16.86 -8.51
CA SER A 58 -7.96 17.08 -7.07
C SER A 58 -6.52 16.72 -6.69
N GLY A 59 -5.67 17.68 -6.33
CA GLY A 59 -4.31 17.44 -5.83
C GLY A 59 -4.19 16.56 -4.56
N GLY A 60 -5.28 15.87 -4.19
CA GLY A 60 -5.30 14.82 -3.18
C GLY A 60 -4.60 13.54 -3.60
N GLU A 61 -4.47 13.22 -4.89
CA GLU A 61 -3.63 12.08 -5.32
C GLU A 61 -2.15 12.37 -5.04
N GLU A 62 -1.67 13.57 -5.38
CA GLU A 62 -0.29 13.98 -5.12
C GLU A 62 -0.01 14.13 -3.61
N HIS A 63 -0.95 14.71 -2.86
CA HIS A 63 -0.84 14.81 -1.40
C HIS A 63 -0.86 13.43 -0.71
N LYS A 64 -1.70 12.50 -1.21
CA LYS A 64 -1.73 11.11 -0.73
C LYS A 64 -0.41 10.41 -1.02
N VAL A 65 0.11 10.50 -2.25
CA VAL A 65 1.41 9.90 -2.61
C VAL A 65 2.53 10.46 -1.73
N ALA A 66 2.55 11.77 -1.46
CA ALA A 66 3.55 12.36 -0.56
C ALA A 66 3.42 11.86 0.89
N ALA A 67 2.19 11.72 1.39
CA ALA A 67 1.93 11.16 2.72
C ALA A 67 2.37 9.69 2.80
N ASP A 68 2.02 8.87 1.80
CA ASP A 68 2.37 7.46 1.72
C ASP A 68 3.89 7.25 1.63
N ILE A 69 4.61 8.10 0.87
CA ILE A 69 6.09 8.08 0.84
C ILE A 69 6.69 8.41 2.21
N THR A 70 6.11 9.38 2.93
CA THR A 70 6.55 9.70 4.31
C THR A 70 6.29 8.52 5.26
N THR A 71 5.14 7.87 5.10
CA THR A 71 4.77 6.66 5.83
C THR A 71 5.77 5.53 5.60
N ILE A 72 6.17 5.27 4.34
CA ILE A 72 7.18 4.25 4.01
C ILE A 72 8.51 4.49 4.73
N GLY A 73 9.02 5.74 4.71
CA GLY A 73 10.26 6.07 5.39
C GLY A 73 10.18 5.81 6.89
N ARG A 74 9.10 6.28 7.53
CA ARG A 74 8.85 6.11 8.96
C ARG A 74 8.68 4.64 9.35
N THR A 75 7.94 3.85 8.59
CA THR A 75 7.71 2.43 8.90
C THR A 75 8.99 1.63 8.77
N LEU A 76 9.82 1.87 7.74
CA LEU A 76 11.15 1.25 7.61
C LEU A 76 12.07 1.59 8.79
N ASP A 77 12.14 2.86 9.20
CA ASP A 77 12.93 3.28 10.36
C ASP A 77 12.45 2.63 11.66
N THR A 78 11.13 2.56 11.83
CA THR A 78 10.50 1.94 12.99
C THR A 78 10.80 0.45 13.05
N LEU A 79 10.65 -0.28 11.93
CA LEU A 79 10.95 -1.72 11.86
C LEU A 79 12.42 -2.01 12.13
N VAL A 80 13.35 -1.28 11.51
CA VAL A 80 14.79 -1.46 11.76
C VAL A 80 15.10 -1.24 13.23
N THR A 81 14.55 -0.18 13.84
CA THR A 81 14.78 0.14 15.25
C THR A 81 14.26 -0.97 16.18
N ARG A 82 13.04 -1.47 15.94
CA ARG A 82 12.43 -2.52 16.76
C ARG A 82 13.16 -3.86 16.63
N VAL A 83 13.49 -4.28 15.42
CA VAL A 83 14.22 -5.53 15.19
C VAL A 83 15.65 -5.43 15.75
N SER A 84 16.31 -4.29 15.63
CA SER A 84 17.63 -4.07 16.25
C SER A 84 17.55 -4.13 17.79
N ALA A 85 16.51 -3.55 18.39
CA ALA A 85 16.27 -3.65 19.83
C ALA A 85 15.99 -5.10 20.29
N MET A 86 15.27 -5.89 19.49
CA MET A 86 15.10 -7.33 19.73
C MET A 86 16.45 -8.06 19.66
N ASN A 87 17.27 -7.80 18.65
CA ASN A 87 18.60 -8.39 18.52
C ASN A 87 19.54 -8.03 19.66
N ALA A 88 19.47 -6.80 20.17
CA ALA A 88 20.28 -6.35 21.30
C ALA A 88 19.88 -7.03 22.62
N SER A 89 18.60 -7.39 22.78
CA SER A 89 18.05 -7.99 24.00
C SER A 89 17.92 -9.52 23.95
N LYS A 90 18.36 -10.17 22.86
CA LYS A 90 18.12 -11.61 22.61
C LYS A 90 18.73 -12.58 23.62
N THR A 91 19.81 -12.19 24.30
CA THR A 91 20.48 -13.01 25.34
C THR A 91 19.72 -13.04 26.67
N GLU A 92 18.86 -12.05 26.90
CA GLU A 92 18.07 -11.90 28.14
C GLU A 92 16.60 -12.27 27.93
N ALA A 93 16.16 -12.36 26.67
CA ALA A 93 14.79 -12.64 26.30
C ALA A 93 14.43 -14.12 26.44
N ASP A 94 13.23 -14.39 26.96
CA ASP A 94 12.61 -15.70 26.83
C ASP A 94 12.30 -15.98 25.36
N VAL A 95 12.72 -17.15 24.88
CA VAL A 95 12.60 -17.55 23.47
C VAL A 95 11.15 -17.61 23.05
N PHE A 96 10.23 -18.01 23.94
CA PHE A 96 8.80 -18.04 23.66
C PHE A 96 8.17 -16.64 23.63
N GLY A 97 8.83 -15.63 24.20
CA GLY A 97 8.37 -14.24 24.19
C GLY A 97 8.66 -13.51 22.87
N VAL A 98 9.53 -14.05 22.01
CA VAL A 98 9.92 -13.37 20.75
C VAL A 98 8.75 -13.30 19.76
N SER A 99 7.97 -14.36 19.61
CA SER A 99 6.78 -14.37 18.73
C SER A 99 5.77 -13.30 19.14
N GLN A 100 5.46 -13.22 20.43
CA GLN A 100 4.57 -12.19 20.96
C GLN A 100 5.12 -10.77 20.73
N ARG A 101 6.44 -10.56 20.92
CA ARG A 101 7.06 -9.26 20.62
C ARG A 101 6.98 -8.91 19.13
N ILE A 102 7.15 -9.88 18.23
CA ILE A 102 6.98 -9.64 16.80
C ILE A 102 5.53 -9.24 16.49
N ASP A 103 4.54 -9.91 17.10
CA ASP A 103 3.12 -9.57 16.93
C ASP A 103 2.81 -8.16 17.43
N ASP A 104 3.21 -7.85 18.66
CA ASP A 104 2.92 -6.58 19.33
C ASP A 104 3.70 -5.39 18.72
N GLU A 105 4.94 -5.63 18.29
CA GLU A 105 5.84 -4.56 17.86
C GLU A 105 5.96 -4.45 16.33
N CYS A 106 5.71 -5.46 15.50
CA CYS A 106 6.02 -5.38 14.06
C CYS A 106 4.81 -5.42 13.14
N VAL A 107 3.77 -6.20 13.45
CA VAL A 107 2.69 -6.52 12.51
C VAL A 107 1.99 -5.28 11.96
N ASP A 108 1.57 -4.36 12.83
CA ASP A 108 0.88 -3.14 12.40
C ASP A 108 1.75 -2.26 11.49
N THR A 109 3.05 -2.21 11.77
CA THR A 109 3.99 -1.39 10.99
C THR A 109 4.33 -2.03 9.64
N ILE A 110 4.36 -3.36 9.58
CA ILE A 110 4.45 -4.10 8.31
C ILE A 110 3.21 -3.81 7.46
N ASN A 111 2.02 -3.91 8.04
CA ASN A 111 0.76 -3.64 7.34
C ASN A 111 0.73 -2.21 6.79
N GLU A 112 1.09 -1.24 7.62
CA GLU A 112 1.14 0.17 7.22
C GLU A 112 2.15 0.41 6.08
N PHE A 113 3.31 -0.24 6.10
CA PHE A 113 4.27 -0.18 4.99
C PHE A 113 3.67 -0.78 3.71
N VAL A 114 3.05 -1.96 3.81
CA VAL A 114 2.47 -2.67 2.66
C VAL A 114 1.35 -1.84 2.04
N GLU A 115 0.50 -1.20 2.82
CA GLU A 115 -0.57 -0.32 2.31
C GLU A 115 -0.03 0.88 1.54
N ALA A 116 1.07 1.48 1.99
CA ALA A 116 1.67 2.65 1.36
C ALA A 116 2.55 2.34 0.14
N ARG A 117 2.95 1.06 -0.08
CA ARG A 117 3.99 0.67 -1.06
C ARG A 117 3.70 1.11 -2.51
N GLU A 118 2.44 1.23 -2.91
CA GLU A 118 2.07 1.60 -4.28
C GLU A 118 2.57 3.03 -4.63
N ALA A 119 2.70 3.90 -3.63
CA ALA A 119 3.27 5.23 -3.79
C ALA A 119 4.72 5.21 -4.30
N LEU A 120 5.50 4.15 -4.02
CA LEU A 120 6.86 3.99 -4.55
C LEU A 120 6.85 3.91 -6.08
N ILE A 121 5.91 3.15 -6.66
CA ILE A 121 5.81 3.00 -8.11
C ILE A 121 5.45 4.36 -8.73
N HIS A 122 4.51 5.08 -8.13
CA HIS A 122 4.07 6.38 -8.61
C HIS A 122 5.17 7.46 -8.54
N ARG A 123 5.97 7.47 -7.46
CA ARG A 123 6.96 8.53 -7.22
C ARG A 123 8.34 8.22 -7.79
N HIS A 124 8.75 6.96 -7.75
CA HIS A 124 10.14 6.56 -8.00
C HIS A 124 10.29 5.44 -9.04
N GLY A 125 9.17 4.93 -9.59
CA GLY A 125 9.18 3.94 -10.65
C GLY A 125 9.37 2.50 -10.17
N LEU A 126 9.32 1.58 -11.15
CA LEU A 126 9.29 0.14 -10.90
C LEU A 126 10.63 -0.44 -10.44
N GLU A 127 11.75 0.14 -10.90
CA GLU A 127 13.10 -0.32 -10.55
C GLU A 127 13.37 -0.17 -9.05
N LEU A 128 13.13 1.02 -8.48
CA LEU A 128 13.28 1.24 -7.04
C LEU A 128 12.34 0.35 -6.24
N TYR A 129 11.08 0.26 -6.68
CA TYR A 129 10.11 -0.61 -6.04
C TYR A 129 10.60 -2.05 -5.98
N ALA A 130 11.10 -2.60 -7.09
CA ALA A 130 11.59 -3.97 -7.15
C ALA A 130 12.81 -4.19 -6.24
N GLU A 131 13.76 -3.26 -6.23
CA GLU A 131 14.95 -3.36 -5.38
C GLU A 131 14.59 -3.31 -3.89
N LEU A 132 13.77 -2.32 -3.50
CA LEU A 132 13.35 -2.12 -2.11
C LEU A 132 12.50 -3.31 -1.63
N MET A 133 11.50 -3.71 -2.41
CA MET A 133 10.59 -4.80 -2.02
C MET A 133 11.30 -6.15 -1.97
N ASN A 134 12.33 -6.38 -2.79
CA ASN A 134 13.12 -7.61 -2.70
C ASN A 134 13.82 -7.73 -1.35
N GLU A 135 14.45 -6.66 -0.85
CA GLU A 135 15.08 -6.66 0.47
C GLU A 135 14.04 -6.70 1.60
N PHE A 136 12.97 -5.91 1.50
CA PHE A 136 11.88 -5.93 2.48
C PHE A 136 11.27 -7.33 2.63
N ALA A 137 10.91 -7.99 1.53
CA ALA A 137 10.31 -9.33 1.55
C ALA A 137 11.26 -10.42 2.05
N ARG A 138 12.58 -10.22 1.98
CA ARG A 138 13.55 -11.12 2.63
C ARG A 138 13.57 -10.90 4.14
N GLY A 139 13.54 -9.63 4.58
CA GLY A 139 13.46 -9.28 6.00
C GLY A 139 12.17 -9.77 6.66
N GLU A 140 11.02 -9.56 6.01
CA GLU A 140 9.71 -10.05 6.46
C GLU A 140 9.69 -11.59 6.59
N ARG A 141 10.20 -12.32 5.58
CA ARG A 141 10.30 -13.78 5.65
C ARG A 141 11.21 -14.26 6.79
N ALA A 142 12.30 -13.55 7.04
CA ALA A 142 13.18 -13.85 8.17
C ALA A 142 12.49 -13.59 9.52
N LEU A 143 11.72 -12.50 9.65
CA LEU A 143 10.88 -12.26 10.83
C LEU A 143 9.84 -13.36 11.03
N ASN A 144 9.13 -13.75 9.98
CA ASN A 144 8.15 -14.83 10.06
C ASN A 144 8.81 -16.16 10.47
N ARG A 145 10.05 -16.41 10.01
CA ARG A 145 10.80 -17.60 10.44
C ARG A 145 11.23 -17.52 11.91
N ALA A 146 11.66 -16.34 12.38
CA ALA A 146 11.95 -16.12 13.80
C ALA A 146 10.70 -16.32 14.67
N TRP A 147 9.54 -15.88 14.18
CA TRP A 147 8.25 -16.07 14.84
C TRP A 147 7.93 -17.57 15.00
N CYS A 148 8.00 -18.36 13.92
CA CYS A 148 7.76 -19.81 13.99
C CYS A 148 8.77 -20.51 14.90
N ALA A 149 10.06 -20.21 14.74
CA ALA A 149 11.12 -20.81 15.56
C ALA A 149 10.96 -20.48 17.05
N SER A 150 10.47 -19.28 17.37
CA SER A 150 10.16 -18.86 18.75
C SER A 150 9.01 -19.67 19.34
N ALA A 151 7.93 -19.88 18.58
CA ALA A 151 6.80 -20.71 19.00
C ALA A 151 7.24 -22.17 19.28
N ASP A 152 8.21 -22.68 18.51
CA ASP A 152 8.74 -24.03 18.64
C ASP A 152 9.91 -24.15 19.65
N GLY A 153 10.42 -23.04 20.19
CA GLY A 153 11.52 -23.02 21.16
C GLY A 153 12.94 -23.14 20.58
N TYR A 154 13.13 -22.93 19.28
CA TYR A 154 14.43 -23.05 18.59
C TYR A 154 15.29 -21.77 18.72
N VAL A 155 16.00 -21.63 19.84
CA VAL A 155 16.78 -20.43 20.21
C VAL A 155 17.77 -19.97 19.12
N ASP A 156 18.61 -20.88 18.62
CA ASP A 156 19.65 -20.55 17.64
C ASP A 156 19.04 -20.07 16.32
N GLU A 157 17.91 -20.67 15.93
CA GLU A 157 17.20 -20.30 14.71
C GLU A 157 16.50 -18.95 14.84
N VAL A 158 15.90 -18.66 16.01
CA VAL A 158 15.34 -17.34 16.32
C VAL A 158 16.43 -16.26 16.17
N ASN A 159 17.57 -16.46 16.82
CA ASN A 159 18.68 -15.50 16.81
C ASN A 159 19.21 -15.26 15.39
N LEU A 160 19.44 -16.33 14.63
CA LEU A 160 19.91 -16.24 13.25
C LEU A 160 18.88 -15.52 12.35
N CYS A 161 17.60 -15.78 12.54
CA CYS A 161 16.54 -15.18 11.73
C CYS A 161 16.32 -13.70 12.07
N LEU A 162 16.43 -13.30 13.35
CA LEU A 162 16.38 -11.89 13.74
C LEU A 162 17.57 -11.10 13.18
N GLU A 163 18.78 -11.66 13.18
CA GLU A 163 19.96 -11.03 12.56
C GLU A 163 19.77 -10.82 11.05
N ARG A 164 19.21 -11.83 10.36
CA ARG A 164 18.89 -11.74 8.94
C ARG A 164 17.80 -10.70 8.67
N ALA A 165 16.77 -10.66 9.51
CA ALA A 165 15.71 -9.67 9.41
C ALA A 165 16.26 -8.24 9.53
N GLU A 166 17.07 -7.97 10.55
CA GLU A 166 17.71 -6.65 10.75
C GLU A 166 18.56 -6.25 9.53
N SER A 167 19.39 -7.17 9.03
CA SER A 167 20.25 -6.91 7.87
C SER A 167 19.44 -6.53 6.63
N HIS A 168 18.42 -7.31 6.28
CA HIS A 168 17.57 -7.05 5.11
C HIS A 168 16.71 -5.79 5.26
N LEU A 169 16.15 -5.53 6.44
CA LEU A 169 15.38 -4.30 6.68
C LEU A 169 16.28 -3.06 6.64
N THR A 170 17.51 -3.17 7.14
CA THR A 170 18.51 -2.10 7.03
C THR A 170 18.90 -1.84 5.57
N ALA A 171 19.06 -2.90 4.78
CA ALA A 171 19.30 -2.78 3.34
C ALA A 171 18.13 -2.11 2.62
N ALA A 172 16.88 -2.53 2.91
CA ALA A 172 15.67 -1.91 2.34
C ALA A 172 15.58 -0.41 2.70
N ARG A 173 15.88 -0.04 3.95
CA ARG A 173 15.97 1.35 4.38
C ARG A 173 17.05 2.11 3.62
N ALA A 174 18.24 1.54 3.44
CA ALA A 174 19.32 2.18 2.69
C ALA A 174 18.91 2.43 1.23
N VAL A 175 18.24 1.47 0.58
CA VAL A 175 17.68 1.62 -0.76
C VAL A 175 16.72 2.81 -0.83
N PHE A 176 15.80 2.91 0.13
CA PHE A 176 14.85 4.03 0.21
C PHE A 176 15.55 5.39 0.41
N GLN A 177 16.50 5.46 1.35
CA GLN A 177 17.22 6.69 1.69
C GLN A 177 18.08 7.24 0.53
N ARG A 178 18.58 6.36 -0.35
CA ARG A 178 19.29 6.79 -1.56
C ARG A 178 18.41 7.70 -2.43
N VAL A 179 17.10 7.45 -2.49
CA VAL A 179 16.22 8.22 -3.37
C VAL A 179 15.49 9.34 -2.64
N ALA A 180 15.40 9.25 -1.31
CA ALA A 180 14.85 10.32 -0.47
C ALA A 180 15.82 11.52 -0.28
N SER A 181 17.12 11.36 -0.57
CA SER A 181 18.10 12.44 -0.48
C SER A 181 17.96 13.44 -1.65
N PRO A 182 17.86 14.76 -1.42
CA PRO A 182 17.48 15.76 -2.45
C PRO A 182 18.40 15.96 -3.66
N ASP A 183 19.56 15.29 -3.76
CA ASP A 183 20.71 15.80 -4.54
C ASP A 183 21.13 14.98 -5.77
N ARG A 184 20.22 14.30 -6.49
CA ARG A 184 20.63 13.48 -7.67
C ARG A 184 19.98 13.79 -9.02
N HIS A 185 19.34 14.94 -9.17
CA HIS A 185 18.90 15.43 -10.49
C HIS A 185 19.45 16.84 -10.77
N ALA A 186 20.76 17.00 -10.69
CA ALA A 186 21.47 18.16 -11.22
C ALA A 186 22.89 17.76 -11.68
N THR A 187 22.98 16.97 -12.75
CA THR A 187 24.17 16.86 -13.61
C THR A 187 23.74 16.33 -14.97
#